data_AF-A0A7J4G1A6-F1
#
_entry.id   AF-A0A7J4G1A6-F1
#
_cell.length_a   1.000
_cell.length_b   1.000
_cell.length_c   1.000
_cell.angle_alpha   90.00
_cell.angle_beta   90.00
_cell.angle_gamma   90.00
#
_symmetry.space_group_name_H-M   'P 1'
#
loop_
_entity.id
_entity.type
_entity.pdbx_description
1 polymer ?
#
loop_
_entity_poly.entity_id
_entity_poly.type
_entity_poly.pdbx_seq_one_letter_code
_entity_poly.pdbx_strand_id
1 'polypeptide(L)'
;MFEVLTNITNITGEFIGSIIIILFSLIIATITKLIFGKYIKLLTKKTKTDIDDVFLKIITKPIYIGILLTGFYLGIRVLTHVQDYIFYLDTIYFIIIVLLVSRI
;
A
#
# COMPACT_ATOMS: atom_id res chain seq x y z
N MET A 1 -35.31 15.34 6.73
CA MET A 1 -34.34 16.43 6.39
C MET A 1 -33.07 16.34 7.22
N PHE A 2 -33.16 16.22 8.55
CA PHE A 2 -31.98 16.05 9.43
C PHE A 2 -31.16 14.77 9.13
N GLU A 3 -31.83 13.62 8.93
CA GLU A 3 -31.17 12.34 8.58
C GLU A 3 -30.40 12.37 7.25
N VAL A 4 -30.88 13.15 6.28
CA VAL A 4 -30.22 13.30 4.98
C VAL A 4 -28.91 14.08 5.15
N LEU A 5 -28.92 15.12 5.97
CA LEU A 5 -27.71 15.91 6.27
C LEU A 5 -26.66 15.06 6.99
N THR A 6 -27.07 14.23 7.96
CA THR A 6 -26.16 13.33 8.69
C THR A 6 -25.53 12.27 7.79
N ASN A 7 -26.28 11.72 6.83
CA ASN A 7 -25.74 10.77 5.88
C ASN A 7 -24.72 11.41 4.93
N ILE A 8 -24.98 12.62 4.44
CA ILE A 8 -24.05 13.35 3.56
C ILE A 8 -22.74 13.67 4.31
N THR A 9 -22.81 14.08 5.58
CA THR A 9 -21.60 14.37 6.36
C THR A 9 -20.75 13.12 6.63
N ASN A 10 -21.39 11.98 6.91
CA ASN A 10 -20.70 10.72 7.17
C ASN A 10 -19.98 10.21 5.91
N ILE A 11 -20.67 10.21 4.78
CA ILE A 11 -20.10 9.83 3.48
C ILE A 11 -18.87 10.70 3.16
N THR A 12 -19.00 12.02 3.31
CA THR A 12 -17.91 12.96 3.04
C THR A 12 -16.69 12.69 3.95
N GLY A 13 -16.92 12.40 5.23
CA GLY A 13 -15.86 12.07 6.18
C GLY A 13 -15.10 10.78 5.83
N GLU A 14 -15.82 9.74 5.39
CA GLU A 14 -15.21 8.48 4.96
C GLU A 14 -14.35 8.64 3.70
N PHE A 15 -14.82 9.41 2.72
CA PHE A 15 -14.03 9.71 1.51
C PHE A 15 -12.76 10.48 1.85
N ILE A 16 -12.84 11.46 2.76
CA ILE A 16 -11.67 12.20 3.24
C ILE A 16 -10.69 11.23 3.95
N GLY A 17 -11.19 10.38 4.83
CA GLY A 17 -10.38 9.37 5.52
C GLY A 17 -9.67 8.41 4.56
N SER A 18 -10.40 7.94 3.55
CA SER A 18 -9.86 7.08 2.48
C SER A 18 -8.71 7.75 1.73
N ILE A 19 -8.89 9.00 1.31
CA ILE A 19 -7.88 9.78 0.60
C ILE A 19 -6.65 9.98 1.48
N ILE A 20 -6.83 10.28 2.77
CA ILE A 20 -5.73 10.44 3.72
C ILE A 20 -4.92 9.14 3.84
N ILE A 21 -5.58 7.99 3.95
CA ILE A 21 -4.90 6.68 4.03
C ILE A 21 -4.09 6.40 2.77
N ILE A 22 -4.67 6.67 1.59
CA ILE A 22 -3.98 6.47 0.30
C ILE A 22 -2.76 7.40 0.21
N LEU A 23 -2.91 8.68 0.56
CA LEU A 23 -1.78 9.62 0.59
C LEU A 23 -0.70 9.18 1.59
N PHE A 24 -1.10 8.72 2.77
CA PHE A 24 -0.17 8.23 3.78
C PHE A 24 0.59 6.99 3.27
N SER A 25 -0.07 6.09 2.54
CA SER A 25 0.57 4.94 1.92
C SER A 25 1.61 5.32 0.86
N LEU A 26 1.38 6.38 0.08
CA LEU A 26 2.34 6.91 -0.89
C LEU A 26 3.60 7.45 -0.18
N ILE A 27 3.40 8.12 0.96
CA ILE A 27 4.49 8.62 1.81
C ILE A 27 5.30 7.42 2.35
N ILE A 28 4.64 6.42 2.93
CA ILE A 28 5.30 5.21 3.44
C ILE A 28 6.05 4.48 2.33
N ALA A 29 5.44 4.29 1.16
CA ALA A 29 6.08 3.60 0.04
C ALA A 29 7.36 4.32 -0.41
N THR A 30 7.32 5.66 -0.46
CA THR A 30 8.47 6.49 -0.81
C THR A 30 9.57 6.42 0.26
N ILE A 31 9.20 6.49 1.54
CA ILE A 31 10.12 6.34 2.66
C ILE A 31 10.80 4.97 2.60
N THR A 32 10.04 3.89 2.42
CA THR A 32 10.57 2.54 2.27
C THR A 32 11.58 2.48 1.14
N LYS A 33 11.27 2.98 -0.05
CA LYS A 33 12.22 3.03 -1.18
C LYS A 33 13.53 3.75 -0.82
N LEU A 34 13.45 4.87 -0.08
CA LEU A 34 14.62 5.63 0.36
C LEU A 34 15.45 4.90 1.43
N ILE A 35 14.77 4.24 2.38
CA ILE A 35 15.41 3.44 3.44
C ILE A 35 16.19 2.29 2.79
N PHE A 36 15.57 1.52 1.90
CA PHE A 36 16.25 0.42 1.21
C PHE A 36 17.46 0.94 0.40
N GLY A 37 17.32 2.06 -0.32
CA GLY A 37 18.45 2.66 -1.04
C GLY A 37 19.62 3.12 -0.15
N LYS A 38 19.36 3.54 1.10
CA LYS A 38 20.38 4.03 2.04
C LYS A 38 20.97 2.92 2.92
N TYR A 39 20.12 2.09 3.53
CA TYR A 39 20.54 1.01 4.42
C TYR A 39 21.34 -0.05 3.67
N ILE A 40 20.93 -0.40 2.45
CA ILE A 40 21.69 -1.39 1.69
C ILE A 40 23.00 -0.81 1.18
N LYS A 41 23.08 0.48 0.78
CA LYS A 41 24.38 1.12 0.47
C LYS A 41 25.38 1.08 1.63
N LEU A 42 24.90 1.13 2.87
CA LEU A 42 25.76 1.02 4.06
C LEU A 42 26.21 -0.44 4.31
N LEU A 43 25.36 -1.42 3.97
CA LEU A 43 25.67 -2.84 4.06
C LEU A 43 26.59 -3.31 2.91
N THR A 44 26.31 -2.93 1.65
CA THR A 44 27.14 -3.25 0.47
C THR A 44 28.47 -2.50 0.45
N LYS A 45 28.65 -1.42 1.23
CA LYS A 45 30.01 -0.89 1.48
C LYS A 45 30.94 -1.90 2.16
N LYS A 46 30.40 -2.94 2.82
CA LYS A 46 31.18 -4.06 3.37
C LYS A 46 31.30 -5.25 2.40
N THR A 47 30.49 -5.34 1.33
CA THR A 47 30.53 -6.43 0.34
C THR A 47 30.57 -5.87 -1.10
N LYS A 48 31.74 -5.95 -1.76
CA LYS A 48 31.93 -5.58 -3.19
C LYS A 48 31.31 -6.66 -4.10
N THR A 49 29.99 -6.77 -4.16
CA THR A 49 29.34 -7.78 -5.03
C THR A 49 28.16 -7.19 -5.79
N ASP A 50 28.27 -7.15 -7.13
CA ASP A 50 27.22 -6.68 -8.06
C ASP A 50 25.92 -7.51 -7.97
N ILE A 51 25.99 -8.70 -7.38
CA ILE A 51 24.86 -9.61 -7.14
C ILE A 51 23.88 -9.02 -6.11
N ASP A 52 24.38 -8.31 -5.11
CA ASP A 52 23.57 -7.73 -4.02
C ASP A 52 22.66 -6.62 -4.56
N ASP A 53 23.13 -5.85 -5.54
CA ASP A 53 22.38 -4.73 -6.13
C ASP A 53 21.21 -5.20 -7.02
N VAL A 54 21.36 -6.34 -7.69
CA VAL A 54 20.29 -6.93 -8.51
C VAL A 54 19.21 -7.55 -7.62
N PHE A 55 19.61 -8.36 -6.63
CA PHE A 55 18.69 -8.92 -5.63
C PHE A 55 17.91 -7.82 -4.92
N LEU A 56 18.59 -6.71 -4.60
CA LEU A 56 17.92 -5.59 -3.95
C LEU A 56 16.82 -4.98 -4.79
N LYS A 57 17.06 -4.79 -6.08
CA LYS A 57 16.06 -4.26 -7.00
C LYS A 57 14.87 -5.20 -7.14
N ILE A 58 15.14 -6.52 -7.18
CA ILE A 58 14.11 -7.57 -7.27
C ILE A 58 13.22 -7.55 -6.03
N ILE A 59 13.76 -7.31 -4.83
CA ILE A 59 12.99 -7.28 -3.57
C ILE A 59 12.33 -5.91 -3.31
N THR A 60 13.01 -4.81 -3.62
CA THR A 60 12.50 -3.45 -3.32
C THR A 60 11.26 -3.11 -4.16
N LYS A 61 11.22 -3.55 -5.41
CA LYS A 61 10.10 -3.31 -6.34
C LYS A 61 8.76 -3.92 -5.86
N PRO A 62 8.67 -5.22 -5.52
CA PRO A 62 7.44 -5.83 -5.02
C PRO A 62 7.05 -5.25 -3.66
N ILE A 63 8.00 -4.96 -2.76
CA ILE A 63 7.68 -4.30 -1.49
C ILE A 63 7.02 -2.94 -1.73
N TYR A 64 7.56 -2.12 -2.64
CA TYR A 64 6.98 -0.83 -2.99
C TYR A 64 5.55 -0.98 -3.51
N ILE A 65 5.32 -1.90 -4.46
CA ILE A 65 3.99 -2.14 -5.04
C ILE A 65 3.03 -2.71 -3.97
N GLY A 66 3.50 -3.60 -3.10
CA GLY A 66 2.72 -4.18 -2.01
C GLY A 66 2.23 -3.14 -1.00
N ILE A 67 3.08 -2.16 -0.65
CA ILE A 67 2.68 -1.06 0.23
C ILE A 67 1.58 -0.22 -0.43
N LEU A 68 1.71 0.11 -1.71
CA LEU A 68 0.69 0.88 -2.43
C LEU A 68 -0.65 0.13 -2.51
N LEU A 69 -0.61 -1.16 -2.86
CA LEU A 69 -1.79 -2.01 -2.91
C LEU A 69 -2.47 -2.12 -1.54
N THR A 70 -1.69 -2.26 -0.48
CA THR A 70 -2.20 -2.33 0.89
C THR A 70 -2.83 -1.01 1.32
N GLY A 71 -2.20 0.12 0.97
CA GLY A 71 -2.76 1.45 1.21
C GLY A 71 -4.10 1.67 0.49
N PHE A 72 -4.18 1.24 -0.77
CA PHE A 72 -5.40 1.32 -1.56
C PHE A 72 -6.51 0.42 -0.99
N TYR A 73 -6.16 -0.82 -0.63
CA TYR A 73 -7.06 -1.76 0.04
C TYR A 73 -7.62 -1.18 1.34
N LEU A 74 -6.76 -0.66 2.22
CA LEU A 74 -7.19 -0.04 3.48
C LEU A 74 -8.04 1.22 3.24
N GLY A 75 -7.68 2.03 2.25
CA GLY A 75 -8.44 3.23 1.89
C GLY A 75 -9.85 2.90 1.42
N ILE A 76 -10.03 1.88 0.58
CA ILE A 76 -11.35 1.44 0.10
C ILE A 76 -12.17 0.83 1.24
N ARG A 77 -11.54 0.07 2.13
CA ARG A 77 -12.22 -0.64 3.23
C ARG A 77 -12.85 0.28 4.28
N VAL A 78 -12.44 1.55 4.32
CA VAL A 78 -13.01 2.58 5.20
C VAL A 78 -14.37 3.10 4.70
N LEU A 79 -14.69 2.95 3.42
CA LEU A 79 -15.98 3.38 2.89
C LEU A 79 -17.08 2.41 3.36
N THR A 80 -18.07 2.92 4.08
CA THR A 80 -19.20 2.11 4.58
C THR A 80 -19.99 1.47 3.45
N HIS A 81 -20.07 2.12 2.29
CA HIS A 81 -20.76 1.61 1.11
C HIS A 81 -20.09 0.37 0.50
N VAL A 82 -18.85 0.06 0.90
CA VAL A 82 -18.11 -1.11 0.43
C VAL A 82 -18.41 -2.35 1.30
N GLN A 83 -19.11 -2.20 2.44
CA GLN A 83 -19.35 -3.30 3.38
C GLN A 83 -19.98 -4.54 2.74
N ASP A 84 -20.92 -4.35 1.81
CA ASP A 84 -21.57 -5.45 1.07
C ASP A 84 -20.60 -6.22 0.16
N TYR A 85 -19.46 -5.60 -0.20
CA TYR A 85 -18.47 -6.11 -1.13
C TYR A 85 -17.12 -6.42 -0.48
N ILE A 86 -16.98 -6.31 0.85
CA ILE A 86 -15.71 -6.55 1.55
C ILE A 86 -15.15 -7.94 1.24
N PHE A 87 -16.00 -8.96 1.15
CA PHE A 87 -15.55 -10.32 0.79
C PHE A 87 -14.82 -10.36 -0.56
N TYR A 88 -15.37 -9.69 -1.58
CA TYR A 88 -14.76 -9.61 -2.90
C TYR A 88 -13.50 -8.75 -2.87
N LEU A 89 -13.51 -7.64 -2.13
CA LEU A 89 -12.34 -6.78 -1.93
C LEU A 89 -11.16 -7.55 -1.31
N ASP A 90 -11.42 -8.27 -0.22
CA ASP A 90 -10.43 -9.06 0.52
C ASP A 90 -9.86 -10.18 -0.39
N THR A 91 -10.73 -10.83 -1.16
CA THR A 91 -10.34 -11.88 -2.12
C THR A 91 -9.44 -11.33 -3.24
N ILE A 92 -9.83 -10.20 -3.85
CA ILE A 92 -9.05 -9.56 -4.91
C ILE A 92 -7.69 -9.11 -4.38
N TYR A 93 -7.67 -8.46 -3.20
CA TYR A 93 -6.44 -8.04 -2.55
C TYR A 93 -5.50 -9.23 -2.30
N PHE A 94 -6.02 -10.32 -1.75
CA PHE A 94 -5.25 -11.53 -1.49
C PHE A 94 -4.63 -12.10 -2.77
N ILE A 95 -5.43 -12.24 -3.84
CA ILE A 95 -4.94 -12.76 -5.13
C ILE A 95 -3.81 -11.87 -5.68
N ILE A 96 -3.99 -10.55 -5.66
CA ILE A 96 -2.99 -9.62 -6.19
C ILE A 96 -1.69 -9.70 -5.38
N ILE A 97 -1.77 -9.74 -4.04
CA ILE A 97 -0.58 -9.85 -3.17
C ILE A 97 0.14 -11.17 -3.40
N VAL A 98 -0.58 -12.29 -3.49
CA VAL A 98 0.02 -13.60 -3.76
C VAL A 98 0.70 -13.61 -5.13
N LEU A 99 0.07 -13.07 -6.17
CA LEU A 99 0.68 -12.97 -7.50
C LEU A 99 1.92 -12.07 -7.51
N LEU A 100 1.88 -10.97 -6.77
CA LEU A 100 3.02 -10.05 -6.63
C LEU A 100 4.19 -10.75 -5.97
N VAL A 101 3.95 -11.50 -4.89
CA VAL A 101 4.98 -12.23 -4.15
C VAL A 101 5.49 -13.43 -4.94
N SER A 102 4.63 -14.15 -5.65
CA SER A 102 4.99 -15.30 -6.48
C SER A 102 5.87 -14.94 -7.68
N ARG A 103 5.89 -13.67 -8.10
CA ARG A 103 6.66 -13.18 -9.27
C ARG A 103 8.03 -12.62 -8.88
N ILE A 104 8.39 -12.65 -7.60
CA ILE A 104 9.70 -12.25 -7.07
C ILE A 104 10.68 -13.40 -7.24
#